data_AF-A0A7C4ZT00-F1
#
_entry.id   AF-A0A7C4ZT00-F1
#
_cell.length_a   1.000
_cell.length_b   1.000
_cell.length_c   1.000
_cell.angle_alpha   90.00
_cell.angle_beta   90.00
_cell.angle_gamma   90.00
#
_symmetry.space_group_name_H-M   'P 1'
#
loop_
_entity.id
_entity.type
_entity.pdbx_description
1 polymer ?
#
loop_
_entity_poly.entity_id
_entity_poly.type
_entity_poly.pdbx_seq_one_letter_code
_entity_poly.pdbx_strand_id
1 'polypeptide(L)'
;MFSTYKELPWQDFSVRDTLNLTGIGLGISVKDRLQEFYATLDVTCELPERIVAESVTPFLRKVFGGEEALWRDAERLQELKGKYKTEEEFVSMVAELLAHDSRYFLLLTHLHRQLRFTNLELIHFLFDRNRLDDINYYIDLIDRDHTFLEQYKKVSQSKKWGQYLGIPDMQKANDNAMMATFKKTLMTYLGSEEKCWPLWKSRIEKDANVRKRIAEFLVKNEDLKILVDTNAVRPTLERSLRTVNVEILKRERGEYGSRRVKDILESAGFVFNPFANLADIEELDDFLKSQKTLDIKQNKYVYTTEKMWKKEDKRFDFVLISNGHVHFVIETNYFTTSMSKIREVVRHFIELKKACRGKYRLIYITDGMGWFGLVKNIKQMLEFEVQEQQMEQSRIPFLMNLEIFRRNVELIKNEMI
;
A
#
# COMPACT_ATOMS: atom_id res chain seq x y z
N MET A 1 30.71 -20.14 22.22
CA MET A 1 30.33 -21.36 21.48
C MET A 1 29.06 -21.01 20.72
N PHE A 2 29.21 -20.66 19.44
CA PHE A 2 28.19 -19.98 18.64
C PHE A 2 27.05 -20.94 18.28
N SER A 3 25.82 -20.60 18.70
CA SER A 3 24.60 -21.29 18.28
C SER A 3 24.00 -20.55 17.09
N THR A 4 24.15 -21.16 15.93
CA THR A 4 23.53 -20.83 14.65
C THR A 4 22.01 -20.75 14.74
N TYR A 5 21.43 -19.60 14.37
CA TYR A 5 20.02 -19.52 13.99
C TYR A 5 19.83 -20.29 12.68
N LYS A 6 19.07 -21.38 12.74
CA LYS A 6 18.60 -22.09 11.55
C LYS A 6 17.58 -21.21 10.83
N GLU A 7 17.87 -20.90 9.57
CA GLU A 7 16.90 -20.43 8.60
C GLU A 7 15.72 -21.42 8.56
N LEU A 8 14.51 -20.90 8.78
CA LEU A 8 13.29 -21.67 8.57
C LEU A 8 13.09 -21.84 7.06
N PRO A 9 12.91 -23.07 6.55
CA PRO A 9 12.65 -23.27 5.14
C PRO A 9 11.29 -22.67 4.79
N TRP A 10 11.27 -21.87 3.73
CA TRP A 10 10.06 -21.47 3.03
C TRP A 10 9.29 -22.75 2.69
N GLN A 11 8.16 -22.96 3.38
CA GLN A 11 7.26 -24.05 3.02
C GLN A 11 6.69 -23.73 1.65
N ASP A 12 6.96 -24.64 0.70
CA ASP A 12 6.29 -24.76 -0.57
C ASP A 12 4.78 -24.68 -0.34
N PHE A 13 4.18 -23.54 -0.72
CA PHE A 13 2.76 -23.49 -0.98
C PHE A 13 2.50 -24.44 -2.15
N SER A 14 2.02 -25.65 -1.83
CA SER A 14 1.60 -26.62 -2.83
C SER A 14 0.54 -25.97 -3.71
N VAL A 15 0.93 -25.71 -4.95
CA VAL A 15 0.09 -25.30 -6.07
C VAL A 15 -0.93 -26.40 -6.33
N ARG A 16 -2.06 -26.32 -5.62
CA ARG A 16 -3.30 -27.04 -5.93
C ARG A 16 -4.47 -26.07 -5.90
N ASP A 17 -4.31 -24.99 -6.65
CA ASP A 17 -5.39 -24.26 -7.30
C ASP A 17 -4.80 -23.67 -8.58
N THR A 18 -4.61 -24.53 -9.58
CA THR A 18 -4.60 -24.10 -10.98
C THR A 18 -5.98 -23.56 -11.30
N LEU A 19 -6.24 -22.32 -10.85
CA LEU A 19 -7.13 -21.41 -11.55
C LEU A 19 -6.68 -21.43 -13.01
N ASN A 20 -7.60 -21.82 -13.89
CA ASN A 20 -7.40 -21.83 -15.34
C ASN A 20 -6.82 -20.49 -15.82
N LEU A 21 -5.49 -20.42 -15.93
CA LEU A 21 -4.72 -19.27 -16.43
C LEU A 21 -4.69 -19.20 -17.96
N THR A 22 -5.69 -19.80 -18.63
CA THR A 22 -5.83 -19.74 -20.08
C THR A 22 -6.99 -18.80 -20.44
N GLY A 23 -6.69 -17.49 -20.58
CA GLY A 23 -7.58 -16.58 -21.31
C GLY A 23 -8.02 -15.30 -20.60
N ILE A 24 -7.13 -14.60 -19.90
CA ILE A 24 -7.38 -13.18 -19.57
C ILE A 24 -7.14 -12.39 -20.85
N GLY A 25 -8.18 -11.76 -21.41
CA GLY A 25 -7.99 -10.77 -22.47
C GLY A 25 -9.20 -10.43 -23.33
N LEU A 26 -10.14 -11.36 -23.59
CA LEU A 26 -11.19 -11.10 -24.60
C LEU A 26 -12.64 -11.32 -24.12
N GLY A 27 -12.90 -11.50 -22.82
CA GLY A 27 -14.26 -11.72 -22.32
C GLY A 27 -14.57 -11.26 -20.90
N ILE A 28 -13.62 -10.64 -20.21
CA ILE A 28 -13.83 -10.18 -18.82
C ILE A 28 -14.51 -8.81 -18.88
N SER A 29 -15.64 -8.66 -18.19
CA SER A 29 -16.36 -7.38 -18.17
C SER A 29 -15.53 -6.31 -17.45
N VAL A 30 -15.71 -5.03 -17.80
CA VAL A 30 -15.10 -3.89 -17.07
C VAL A 30 -15.39 -3.98 -15.56
N LYS A 31 -16.56 -4.50 -15.19
CA LYS A 31 -16.96 -4.70 -13.80
C LYS A 31 -16.07 -5.72 -13.10
N ASP A 32 -15.85 -6.88 -13.72
CA ASP A 32 -15.04 -7.94 -13.11
C ASP A 32 -13.57 -7.50 -12.99
N ARG A 33 -13.06 -6.77 -14.00
CA ARG A 33 -11.74 -6.15 -13.95
C ARG A 33 -11.60 -5.13 -12.83
N LEU A 34 -12.66 -4.34 -12.60
CA LEU A 34 -12.71 -3.38 -11.51
C LEU A 34 -12.70 -4.08 -10.15
N GLN A 35 -13.46 -5.18 -10.02
CA GLN A 35 -13.47 -6.01 -8.81
C GLN A 35 -12.08 -6.60 -8.55
N GLU A 36 -11.45 -7.22 -9.56
CA GLU A 36 -10.09 -7.76 -9.45
C GLU A 36 -9.09 -6.66 -9.06
N PHE A 37 -9.14 -5.51 -9.73
CA PHE A 37 -8.26 -4.38 -9.44
C PHE A 37 -8.31 -3.99 -7.97
N TYR A 38 -9.50 -3.81 -7.39
CA TYR A 38 -9.64 -3.45 -5.97
C TYR A 38 -9.35 -4.61 -5.02
N ALA A 39 -9.67 -5.85 -5.40
CA ALA A 39 -9.42 -7.04 -4.59
C ALA A 39 -7.92 -7.29 -4.42
N THR A 40 -7.10 -6.93 -5.41
CA THR A 40 -5.67 -7.19 -5.44
C THR A 40 -4.81 -5.97 -5.03
N LEU A 41 -5.43 -4.87 -4.60
CA LEU A 41 -4.67 -3.70 -4.13
C LEU A 41 -3.88 -4.05 -2.87
N ASP A 42 -2.61 -3.65 -2.87
CA ASP A 42 -1.73 -3.78 -1.71
C ASP A 42 -2.08 -2.70 -0.67
N VAL A 43 -2.91 -3.09 0.30
CA VAL A 43 -3.27 -2.23 1.44
C VAL A 43 -2.17 -2.15 2.50
N THR A 44 -1.01 -2.78 2.25
CA THR A 44 0.22 -2.63 3.06
C THR A 44 1.15 -1.53 2.54
N CYS A 45 0.73 -0.77 1.52
CA CYS A 45 1.43 0.44 1.11
C CYS A 45 1.15 1.59 2.08
N GLU A 46 1.92 2.68 2.07
CA GLU A 46 1.73 3.78 3.00
C GLU A 46 1.01 4.98 2.38
N LEU A 47 -0.06 5.48 3.01
CA LEU A 47 -0.63 6.79 2.71
C LEU A 47 -0.08 7.83 3.71
N PRO A 48 0.55 8.93 3.30
CA PRO A 48 0.88 10.03 4.18
C PRO A 48 -0.37 10.81 4.57
N GLU A 49 -0.34 11.33 5.78
CA GLU A 49 -1.32 12.29 6.25
C GLU A 49 -0.75 13.71 6.18
N ARG A 50 -1.63 14.69 5.93
CA ARG A 50 -1.31 16.08 6.21
C ARG A 50 -1.42 16.29 7.71
N ILE A 51 -0.32 16.62 8.36
CA ILE A 51 -0.31 16.97 9.77
C ILE A 51 -0.40 18.48 9.85
N VAL A 52 -1.40 18.96 10.60
CA VAL A 52 -1.52 20.36 11.00
C VAL A 52 -1.11 20.42 12.46
N ALA A 53 -0.17 21.31 12.76
CA ALA A 53 0.33 21.51 14.11
C ALA A 53 -0.63 22.39 14.91
N GLU A 54 -0.98 21.94 16.11
CA GLU A 54 -1.53 22.76 17.18
C GLU A 54 -0.86 22.29 18.48
N SER A 55 -1.00 23.06 19.56
CA SER A 55 -0.85 22.56 20.94
C SER A 55 -1.73 21.31 21.17
N VAL A 56 -1.89 20.84 22.42
CA VAL A 56 -2.88 19.78 22.72
C VAL A 56 -4.19 20.07 21.99
N THR A 57 -4.50 19.24 20.99
CA THR A 57 -5.53 19.58 20.00
C THR A 57 -6.89 19.64 20.68
N PRO A 58 -7.87 20.40 20.16
CA PRO A 58 -9.23 20.40 20.68
C PRO A 58 -9.81 18.98 20.83
N PHE A 59 -9.46 18.09 19.88
CA PHE A 59 -9.80 16.68 19.92
C PHE A 59 -9.17 15.96 21.13
N LEU A 60 -7.86 16.08 21.36
CA LEU A 60 -7.20 15.47 22.51
C LEU A 60 -7.76 16.01 23.83
N ARG A 61 -7.96 17.33 23.95
CA ARG A 61 -8.58 17.94 25.13
C ARG A 61 -9.95 17.34 25.42
N LYS A 62 -10.77 17.15 24.38
CA LYS A 62 -12.10 16.52 24.50
C LYS A 62 -12.02 15.06 24.94
N VAL A 63 -11.12 14.25 24.37
CA VAL A 63 -11.01 12.81 24.69
C VAL A 63 -10.43 12.57 26.08
N PHE A 64 -9.46 13.37 26.49
CA PHE A 64 -8.83 13.23 27.80
C PHE A 64 -9.60 13.94 28.92
N GLY A 65 -10.52 14.87 28.59
CA GLY A 65 -11.24 15.68 29.57
C GLY A 65 -10.43 16.87 30.09
N GLY A 66 -9.51 17.37 29.26
CA GLY A 66 -8.62 18.48 29.57
C GLY A 66 -7.14 18.11 29.41
N GLU A 67 -6.29 19.14 29.38
CA GLU A 67 -4.85 19.01 29.23
C GLU A 67 -4.18 18.36 30.45
N GLU A 68 -4.61 18.72 31.67
CA GLU A 68 -4.14 18.09 32.91
C GLU A 68 -4.36 16.57 32.93
N ALA A 69 -5.48 16.10 32.38
CA ALA A 69 -5.78 14.67 32.34
C ALA A 69 -4.84 13.92 31.38
N LEU A 70 -4.51 14.52 30.23
CA LEU A 70 -3.51 13.98 29.31
C LEU A 70 -2.15 13.82 30.00
N TRP A 71 -1.71 14.84 30.74
CA TRP A 71 -0.42 14.80 31.44
C TRP A 71 -0.39 13.77 32.57
N ARG A 72 -1.47 13.61 33.34
CA ARG A 72 -1.59 12.53 34.32
C ARG A 72 -1.48 11.15 33.68
N ASP A 73 -2.09 10.94 32.51
CA ASP A 73 -1.98 9.67 31.80
C ASP A 73 -0.54 9.46 31.26
N ALA A 74 0.16 10.52 30.85
CA ALA A 74 1.58 10.43 30.50
C ALA A 74 2.47 10.04 31.70
N GLU A 75 2.16 10.58 32.88
CA GLU A 75 2.86 10.24 34.13
C GLU A 75 2.59 8.79 34.55
N ARG A 76 1.36 8.29 34.39
CA ARG A 76 1.05 6.87 34.62
C ARG A 76 1.81 5.92 33.70
N LEU A 77 1.99 6.29 32.43
CA LEU A 77 2.86 5.53 31.51
C LEU A 77 4.32 5.53 32.02
N GLN A 78 4.79 6.67 32.52
CA GLN A 78 6.12 6.82 33.10
C GLN A 78 6.32 5.96 34.37
N GLU A 79 5.26 5.75 35.16
CA GLU A 79 5.27 4.89 36.35
C GLU A 79 5.48 3.40 36.04
N LEU A 80 5.47 2.96 34.78
CA LEU A 80 5.85 1.58 34.42
C LEU A 80 7.34 1.30 34.68
N LYS A 81 8.16 2.34 34.80
CA LYS A 81 9.60 2.23 35.07
C LYS A 81 9.87 1.34 36.29
N GLY A 82 10.70 0.32 36.09
CA GLY A 82 11.11 -0.61 37.14
C GLY A 82 10.04 -1.63 37.56
N LYS A 83 8.86 -1.65 36.93
CA LYS A 83 7.80 -2.64 37.19
C LYS A 83 7.88 -3.88 36.30
N TYR A 84 8.81 -3.89 35.33
CA TYR A 84 9.11 -5.02 34.44
C TYR A 84 10.57 -5.44 34.58
N LYS A 85 10.85 -6.71 34.30
CA LYS A 85 12.20 -7.31 34.27
C LYS A 85 12.62 -7.65 32.85
N THR A 86 11.67 -8.06 32.00
CA THR A 86 11.92 -8.40 30.60
C THR A 86 11.18 -7.47 29.65
N GLU A 87 11.57 -7.51 28.37
CA GLU A 87 10.89 -6.77 27.32
C GLU A 87 9.46 -7.29 27.10
N GLU A 88 9.26 -8.62 27.14
CA GLU A 88 7.94 -9.24 27.03
C GLU A 88 7.01 -8.83 28.17
N GLU A 89 7.51 -8.74 29.40
CA GLU A 89 6.73 -8.24 30.53
C GLU A 89 6.31 -6.79 30.28
N PHE A 90 7.21 -5.94 29.75
CA PHE A 90 6.88 -4.56 29.41
C PHE A 90 5.83 -4.46 28.29
N VAL A 91 5.93 -5.29 27.25
CA VAL A 91 4.89 -5.43 26.21
C VAL A 91 3.54 -5.78 26.83
N SER A 92 3.50 -6.77 27.73
CA SER A 92 2.27 -7.15 28.43
C SER A 92 1.70 -6.00 29.26
N MET A 93 2.53 -5.26 29.99
CA MET A 93 2.07 -4.10 30.76
C MET A 93 1.48 -2.99 29.88
N VAL A 94 2.09 -2.69 28.74
CA VAL A 94 1.56 -1.70 27.78
C VAL A 94 0.25 -2.19 27.15
N ALA A 95 0.15 -3.48 26.83
CA ALA A 95 -1.09 -4.07 26.32
C ALA A 95 -2.23 -4.01 27.36
N GLU A 96 -1.92 -4.21 28.65
CA GLU A 96 -2.89 -4.05 29.75
C GLU A 96 -3.30 -2.59 29.97
N LEU A 97 -2.38 -1.62 29.83
CA LEU A 97 -2.75 -0.19 29.84
C LEU A 97 -3.77 0.13 28.74
N LEU A 98 -3.55 -0.37 27.53
CA LEU A 98 -4.50 -0.21 26.41
C LEU A 98 -5.83 -0.92 26.65
N ALA A 99 -5.84 -2.02 27.41
CA ALA A 99 -7.04 -2.76 27.77
C ALA A 99 -7.87 -1.99 28.82
N HIS A 100 -7.20 -1.40 29.80
CA HIS A 100 -7.84 -0.60 30.84
C HIS A 100 -8.36 0.74 30.31
N ASP A 101 -7.55 1.40 29.46
CA ASP A 101 -7.91 2.67 28.86
C ASP A 101 -7.34 2.79 27.44
N SER A 102 -8.23 2.64 26.47
CA SER A 102 -7.87 2.73 25.05
C SER A 102 -7.25 4.09 24.68
N ARG A 103 -7.50 5.16 25.44
CA ARG A 103 -6.95 6.51 25.18
C ARG A 103 -5.42 6.54 25.21
N TYR A 104 -4.76 5.59 25.88
CA TYR A 104 -3.30 5.43 25.80
C TYR A 104 -2.82 5.25 24.36
N PHE A 105 -3.64 4.70 23.46
CA PHE A 105 -3.30 4.65 22.03
C PHE A 105 -3.06 6.03 21.43
N LEU A 106 -3.91 7.01 21.74
CA LEU A 106 -3.72 8.39 21.29
C LEU A 106 -2.45 8.97 21.91
N LEU A 107 -2.23 8.76 23.21
CA LEU A 107 -1.03 9.24 23.89
C LEU A 107 0.24 8.67 23.24
N LEU A 108 0.27 7.37 22.96
CA LEU A 108 1.39 6.68 22.31
C LEU A 108 1.58 7.13 20.86
N THR A 109 0.49 7.33 20.12
CA THR A 109 0.51 7.93 18.77
C THR A 109 1.23 9.29 18.78
N HIS A 110 0.98 10.12 19.79
CA HIS A 110 1.59 11.44 19.92
C HIS A 110 2.98 11.40 20.54
N LEU A 111 3.34 10.36 21.28
CA LEU A 111 4.69 10.18 21.83
C LEU A 111 5.69 9.77 20.74
N HIS A 112 5.24 9.02 19.75
CA HIS A 112 6.05 8.49 18.66
C HIS A 112 6.40 9.57 17.60
N ARG A 113 7.69 9.63 17.24
CA ARG A 113 8.32 10.32 16.07
C ARG A 113 7.91 11.76 15.71
N GLN A 114 7.35 12.57 16.61
CA GLN A 114 6.81 13.92 16.25
C GLN A 114 5.72 13.84 15.15
N LEU A 115 5.20 12.64 14.90
CA LEU A 115 4.33 12.31 13.77
C LEU A 115 3.35 11.23 14.24
N ARG A 116 2.08 11.40 13.90
CA ARG A 116 1.08 10.34 14.06
C ARG A 116 1.54 9.07 13.36
N PHE A 117 1.11 7.91 13.88
CA PHE A 117 1.23 6.64 13.18
C PHE A 117 0.77 6.79 11.74
N THR A 118 1.57 6.25 10.83
CA THR A 118 1.25 6.18 9.43
C THR A 118 -0.01 5.34 9.21
N ASN A 119 -0.69 5.56 8.08
CA ASN A 119 -1.85 4.73 7.72
C ASN A 119 -1.49 3.24 7.65
N LEU A 120 -0.25 2.91 7.28
CA LEU A 120 0.24 1.55 7.25
C LEU A 120 0.36 0.93 8.64
N GLU A 121 1.00 1.65 9.57
CA GLU A 121 1.11 1.24 10.97
C GLU A 121 -0.28 1.06 11.58
N LEU A 122 -1.20 2.00 11.34
CA LEU A 122 -2.59 1.88 11.79
C LEU A 122 -3.26 0.61 11.26
N ILE A 123 -3.09 0.26 9.98
CA ILE A 123 -3.62 -0.99 9.44
C ILE A 123 -3.00 -2.20 10.15
N HIS A 124 -1.68 -2.22 10.33
CA HIS A 124 -0.97 -3.33 10.98
C HIS A 124 -1.33 -3.51 12.46
N PHE A 125 -1.69 -2.43 13.14
CA PHE A 125 -2.17 -2.49 14.51
C PHE A 125 -3.58 -3.07 14.56
N LEU A 126 -4.49 -2.46 13.82
CA LEU A 126 -5.93 -2.72 13.91
C LEU A 126 -6.33 -4.04 13.24
N PHE A 127 -5.53 -4.53 12.30
CA PHE A 127 -5.79 -5.73 11.51
C PHE A 127 -4.55 -6.62 11.42
N ASP A 128 -4.78 -7.93 11.25
CA ASP A 128 -3.71 -8.88 11.01
C ASP A 128 -3.14 -8.70 9.60
N ARG A 129 -1.95 -8.11 9.51
CA ARG A 129 -1.24 -7.84 8.26
C ARG A 129 -1.16 -9.06 7.34
N ASN A 130 -0.90 -10.24 7.90
CA ASN A 130 -0.66 -11.45 7.12
C ASN A 130 -1.94 -12.06 6.56
N ARG A 131 -3.09 -11.52 6.96
CA ARG A 131 -4.42 -12.01 6.58
C ARG A 131 -5.24 -10.95 5.82
N LEU A 132 -4.63 -9.84 5.41
CA LEU A 132 -5.34 -8.77 4.70
C LEU A 132 -5.83 -9.18 3.30
N ASP A 133 -5.31 -10.27 2.75
CA ASP A 133 -5.73 -10.88 1.49
C ASP A 133 -6.54 -12.18 1.70
N ASP A 134 -6.93 -12.51 2.93
CA ASP A 134 -7.75 -13.67 3.28
C ASP A 134 -9.22 -13.27 3.50
N ILE A 135 -10.13 -13.74 2.65
CA ILE A 135 -11.58 -13.45 2.78
C ILE A 135 -12.13 -13.99 4.11
N ASN A 136 -11.68 -15.17 4.54
CA ASN A 136 -12.20 -15.82 5.75
C ASN A 136 -11.84 -15.04 7.01
N TYR A 137 -10.69 -14.36 7.00
CA TYR A 137 -10.32 -13.43 8.06
C TYR A 137 -11.37 -12.31 8.23
N TYR A 138 -11.86 -11.74 7.14
CA TYR A 138 -12.85 -10.67 7.23
C TYR A 138 -14.26 -11.17 7.55
N ILE A 139 -14.61 -12.39 7.12
CA ILE A 139 -15.87 -13.03 7.51
C ILE A 139 -15.87 -13.26 9.03
N ASP A 140 -14.81 -13.85 9.59
CA ASP A 140 -14.63 -13.99 11.05
C ASP A 140 -14.68 -12.63 11.75
N LEU A 141 -14.06 -11.61 11.16
CA LEU A 141 -14.09 -10.25 11.71
C LEU A 141 -15.50 -9.65 11.71
N ILE A 142 -16.31 -9.88 10.68
CA ILE A 142 -17.72 -9.47 10.63
C ILE A 142 -18.52 -10.12 11.76
N ASP A 143 -18.29 -11.41 12.01
CA ASP A 143 -19.06 -12.19 12.98
C ASP A 143 -18.75 -11.76 14.42
N ARG A 144 -17.48 -11.39 14.70
CA ARG A 144 -17.02 -11.04 16.05
C ARG A 144 -17.00 -9.54 16.34
N ASP A 145 -16.96 -8.68 15.33
CA ASP A 145 -16.82 -7.22 15.50
C ASP A 145 -17.98 -6.45 14.85
N HIS A 146 -18.99 -6.13 15.66
CA HIS A 146 -20.15 -5.35 15.23
C HIS A 146 -19.78 -3.99 14.62
N THR A 147 -18.70 -3.35 15.10
CA THR A 147 -18.28 -2.04 14.55
C THR A 147 -17.73 -2.23 13.14
N PHE A 148 -16.95 -3.27 12.91
CA PHE A 148 -16.50 -3.62 11.56
C PHE A 148 -17.67 -3.99 10.64
N LEU A 149 -18.62 -4.81 11.12
CA LEU A 149 -19.84 -5.16 10.38
C LEU A 149 -20.66 -3.93 9.98
N GLU A 150 -20.82 -2.94 10.86
CA GLU A 150 -21.50 -1.69 10.52
C GLU A 150 -20.78 -0.93 9.42
N GLN A 151 -19.46 -0.82 9.47
CA GLN A 151 -18.69 -0.16 8.41
C GLN A 151 -18.78 -0.94 7.10
N TYR A 152 -18.74 -2.27 7.16
CA TYR A 152 -18.95 -3.12 6.00
C TYR A 152 -20.32 -2.89 5.37
N LYS A 153 -21.41 -2.93 6.16
CA LYS A 153 -22.77 -2.63 5.70
C LYS A 153 -22.88 -1.25 5.07
N LYS A 154 -22.28 -0.22 5.70
CA LYS A 154 -22.26 1.16 5.15
C LYS A 154 -21.57 1.21 3.78
N VAL A 155 -20.45 0.50 3.62
CA VAL A 155 -19.71 0.44 2.35
C VAL A 155 -20.48 -0.36 1.30
N SER A 156 -20.97 -1.56 1.63
CA SER A 156 -21.66 -2.45 0.70
C SER A 156 -23.00 -1.89 0.22
N GLN A 157 -23.71 -1.14 1.08
CA GLN A 157 -24.97 -0.46 0.74
C GLN A 157 -24.76 0.92 0.10
N SER A 158 -23.52 1.39 -0.03
CA SER A 158 -23.23 2.66 -0.67
C SER A 158 -23.66 2.62 -2.14
N LYS A 159 -24.59 3.50 -2.53
CA LYS A 159 -25.03 3.62 -3.94
C LYS A 159 -23.84 3.82 -4.88
N LYS A 160 -22.87 4.66 -4.48
CA LYS A 160 -21.66 4.93 -5.27
C LYS A 160 -20.83 3.66 -5.44
N TRP A 161 -20.60 2.90 -4.38
CA TRP A 161 -19.78 1.68 -4.44
C TRP A 161 -20.49 0.53 -5.17
N GLY A 162 -21.75 0.28 -4.81
CA GLY A 162 -22.58 -0.78 -5.38
C GLY A 162 -22.87 -0.58 -6.87
N GLN A 163 -22.96 0.65 -7.37
CA GLN A 163 -23.08 0.93 -8.81
C GLN A 163 -21.89 0.38 -9.61
N TYR A 164 -20.69 0.35 -9.02
CA TYR A 164 -19.47 -0.02 -9.73
C TYR A 164 -19.11 -1.50 -9.58
N LEU A 165 -19.23 -2.06 -8.37
CA LEU A 165 -18.87 -3.46 -8.13
C LEU A 165 -20.05 -4.43 -8.16
N GLY A 166 -21.29 -3.93 -8.29
CA GLY A 166 -22.50 -4.71 -8.04
C GLY A 166 -22.78 -4.83 -6.54
N ILE A 167 -24.05 -5.00 -6.16
CA ILE A 167 -24.46 -5.09 -4.76
C ILE A 167 -23.78 -6.31 -4.13
N PRO A 168 -22.88 -6.13 -3.12
CA PRO A 168 -22.24 -7.25 -2.47
C PRO A 168 -23.18 -7.79 -1.39
N ASP A 169 -24.16 -8.57 -1.83
CA ASP A 169 -24.79 -9.55 -0.94
C ASP A 169 -23.73 -10.63 -0.67
N MET A 170 -23.32 -10.83 0.59
CA MET A 170 -22.27 -11.79 0.94
C MET A 170 -22.59 -13.21 0.47
N GLN A 171 -23.87 -13.55 0.30
CA GLN A 171 -24.28 -14.88 -0.17
C GLN A 171 -24.20 -15.05 -1.70
N LYS A 172 -24.08 -13.94 -2.46
CA LYS A 172 -24.17 -13.94 -3.92
C LYS A 172 -22.99 -13.27 -4.61
N ALA A 173 -22.14 -12.59 -3.85
CA ALA A 173 -20.96 -11.91 -4.36
C ALA A 173 -19.87 -12.93 -4.69
N ASN A 174 -19.09 -12.63 -5.74
CA ASN A 174 -17.84 -13.34 -5.96
C ASN A 174 -16.76 -12.85 -5.00
N ASP A 175 -15.73 -13.66 -4.82
CA ASP A 175 -14.61 -13.42 -3.91
C ASP A 175 -13.94 -12.06 -4.14
N ASN A 176 -13.75 -11.65 -5.40
CA ASN A 176 -13.13 -10.37 -5.74
C ASN A 176 -13.99 -9.18 -5.28
N ALA A 177 -15.31 -9.22 -5.50
CA ALA A 177 -16.21 -8.17 -5.05
C ALA A 177 -16.27 -8.08 -3.52
N MET A 178 -16.24 -9.21 -2.83
CA MET A 178 -16.16 -9.27 -1.37
C MET A 178 -14.84 -8.68 -0.88
N MET A 179 -13.69 -9.16 -1.37
CA MET A 179 -12.38 -8.68 -0.97
C MET A 179 -12.21 -7.18 -1.25
N ALA A 180 -12.63 -6.70 -2.42
CA ALA A 180 -12.62 -5.28 -2.74
C ALA A 180 -13.44 -4.46 -1.74
N THR A 181 -14.61 -4.98 -1.34
CA THR A 181 -15.49 -4.32 -0.36
C THR A 181 -14.86 -4.34 1.03
N PHE A 182 -14.24 -5.44 1.46
CA PHE A 182 -13.50 -5.52 2.72
C PHE A 182 -12.33 -4.55 2.79
N LYS A 183 -11.51 -4.49 1.74
CA LYS A 183 -10.41 -3.51 1.65
C LYS A 183 -10.94 -2.07 1.63
N LYS A 184 -12.08 -1.82 0.98
CA LYS A 184 -12.74 -0.52 1.05
C LYS A 184 -13.25 -0.19 2.47
N THR A 185 -13.71 -1.19 3.22
CA THR A 185 -14.09 -1.05 4.63
C THR A 185 -12.89 -0.76 5.51
N LEU A 186 -11.72 -1.37 5.28
CA LEU A 186 -10.49 -1.00 5.99
C LEU A 186 -10.19 0.50 5.85
N MET A 187 -10.40 1.07 4.65
CA MET A 187 -10.19 2.49 4.40
C MET A 187 -11.08 3.43 5.22
N THR A 188 -12.16 2.95 5.85
CA THR A 188 -12.95 3.78 6.77
C THR A 188 -12.24 4.01 8.10
N TYR A 189 -11.27 3.16 8.44
CA TYR A 189 -10.42 3.29 9.61
C TYR A 189 -9.25 4.26 9.39
N LEU A 190 -9.11 4.83 8.20
CA LEU A 190 -8.07 5.81 7.89
C LEU A 190 -8.63 7.22 7.76
N GLY A 191 -7.87 8.21 8.22
CA GLY A 191 -8.24 9.62 8.20
C GLY A 191 -8.00 10.31 9.55
N SER A 192 -8.60 11.49 9.72
CA SER A 192 -8.39 12.28 10.93
C SER A 192 -8.75 11.52 12.20
N GLU A 193 -7.95 11.71 13.25
CA GLU A 193 -8.16 11.08 14.55
C GLU A 193 -9.58 11.27 15.06
N GLU A 194 -10.12 12.49 14.97
CA GLU A 194 -11.49 12.79 15.42
C GLU A 194 -12.54 11.90 14.77
N LYS A 195 -12.39 11.63 13.47
CA LYS A 195 -13.34 10.82 12.71
C LYS A 195 -13.17 9.33 12.99
N CYS A 196 -11.93 8.86 13.07
CA CYS A 196 -11.60 7.44 13.09
C CYS A 196 -11.44 6.88 14.51
N TRP A 197 -11.26 7.74 15.52
CA TRP A 197 -11.08 7.34 16.92
C TRP A 197 -12.17 6.40 17.46
N PRO A 198 -13.47 6.61 17.20
CA PRO A 198 -14.49 5.66 17.66
C PRO A 198 -14.28 4.24 17.10
N LEU A 199 -13.74 4.13 15.89
CA LEU A 199 -13.45 2.85 15.24
C LEU A 199 -12.20 2.22 15.82
N TRP A 200 -11.12 3.00 15.97
CA TRP A 200 -9.87 2.54 16.58
C TRP A 200 -10.09 2.07 18.01
N LYS A 201 -10.77 2.89 18.81
CA LYS A 201 -11.16 2.60 20.19
C LYS A 201 -11.89 1.26 20.28
N SER A 202 -12.91 1.04 19.45
CA SER A 202 -13.67 -0.22 19.42
C SER A 202 -12.79 -1.44 19.16
N ARG A 203 -11.85 -1.35 18.20
CA ARG A 203 -10.89 -2.43 17.90
C ARG A 203 -9.95 -2.70 19.07
N ILE A 204 -9.38 -1.65 19.64
CA ILE A 204 -8.44 -1.73 20.76
C ILE A 204 -9.10 -2.36 21.99
N GLU A 205 -10.36 -2.02 22.29
CA GLU A 205 -11.07 -2.55 23.47
C GLU A 205 -11.46 -4.02 23.29
N LYS A 206 -11.89 -4.42 22.09
CA LYS A 206 -12.43 -5.76 21.84
C LYS A 206 -11.40 -6.81 21.47
N ASP A 207 -10.26 -6.43 20.92
CA ASP A 207 -9.30 -7.37 20.34
C ASP A 207 -7.94 -7.33 21.07
N ALA A 208 -7.68 -8.36 21.88
CA ALA A 208 -6.42 -8.49 22.62
C ALA A 208 -5.19 -8.55 21.70
N ASN A 209 -5.33 -9.11 20.48
CA ASN A 209 -4.23 -9.16 19.53
C ASN A 209 -3.91 -7.77 18.97
N VAL A 210 -4.91 -6.89 18.82
CA VAL A 210 -4.68 -5.48 18.44
C VAL A 210 -3.83 -4.79 19.50
N ARG A 211 -4.19 -4.91 20.78
CA ARG A 211 -3.41 -4.32 21.89
C ARG A 211 -1.99 -4.86 21.94
N LYS A 212 -1.83 -6.17 21.79
CA LYS A 212 -0.53 -6.83 21.77
C LYS A 212 0.34 -6.33 20.61
N ARG A 213 -0.19 -6.26 19.38
CA ARG A 213 0.58 -5.75 18.21
C ARG A 213 1.02 -4.29 18.39
N ILE A 214 0.13 -3.44 18.92
CA ILE A 214 0.47 -2.04 19.24
C ILE A 214 1.61 -1.98 20.27
N ALA A 215 1.49 -2.73 21.36
CA ALA A 215 2.49 -2.77 22.42
C ALA A 215 3.84 -3.32 21.92
N GLU A 216 3.82 -4.42 21.15
CA GLU A 216 5.03 -5.01 20.56
C GLU A 216 5.74 -4.02 19.65
N PHE A 217 5.02 -3.35 18.75
CA PHE A 217 5.61 -2.35 17.87
C PHE A 217 6.27 -1.22 18.67
N LEU A 218 5.55 -0.65 19.64
CA LEU A 218 6.04 0.48 20.41
C LEU A 218 7.27 0.14 21.26
N VAL A 219 7.28 -1.05 21.86
CA VAL A 219 8.40 -1.48 22.72
C VAL A 219 9.61 -1.88 21.90
N LYS A 220 9.41 -2.65 20.81
CA LYS A 220 10.51 -3.27 20.05
C LYS A 220 11.08 -2.37 18.97
N ASN A 221 10.25 -1.51 18.38
CA ASN A 221 10.64 -0.73 17.21
C ASN A 221 10.79 0.77 17.52
N GLU A 222 10.24 1.27 18.62
CA GLU A 222 10.06 2.72 18.83
C GLU A 222 10.54 3.23 20.19
N ASP A 223 11.52 2.54 20.78
CA ASP A 223 12.26 2.98 21.95
C ASP A 223 11.38 3.38 23.16
N LEU A 224 10.11 2.95 23.22
CA LEU A 224 9.20 3.29 24.32
C LEU A 224 9.81 2.88 25.67
N LYS A 225 10.50 1.73 25.68
CA LYS A 225 11.23 1.23 26.84
C LYS A 225 12.32 2.21 27.28
N ILE A 226 13.09 2.74 26.33
CA ILE A 226 14.14 3.73 26.61
C ILE A 226 13.51 5.00 27.17
N LEU A 227 12.41 5.48 26.59
CA LEU A 227 11.70 6.67 27.08
C LEU A 227 11.22 6.51 28.52
N VAL A 228 10.64 5.35 28.85
CA VAL A 228 10.21 5.04 30.23
C VAL A 228 11.41 4.90 31.15
N ASP A 229 12.45 4.13 30.78
CA ASP A 229 13.63 3.92 31.63
C ASP A 229 14.39 5.22 31.94
N THR A 230 14.40 6.17 31.00
CA THR A 230 15.14 7.45 31.10
C THR A 230 14.32 8.61 31.66
N ASN A 231 13.08 8.37 32.12
CA ASN A 231 12.16 9.42 32.58
C ASN A 231 11.84 10.49 31.49
N ALA A 232 11.80 10.07 30.23
CA ALA A 232 11.68 10.97 29.08
C ALA A 232 10.30 11.00 28.43
N VAL A 233 9.28 10.29 28.96
CA VAL A 233 7.93 10.25 28.36
C VAL A 233 7.33 11.65 28.20
N ARG A 234 7.19 12.39 29.31
CA ARG A 234 6.62 13.74 29.31
C ARG A 234 7.39 14.75 28.44
N PRO A 235 8.71 14.95 28.60
CA PRO A 235 9.44 15.93 27.78
C PRO A 235 9.45 15.57 26.28
N THR A 236 9.36 14.28 25.94
CA THR A 236 9.24 13.83 24.55
C THR A 236 7.85 14.15 24.00
N LEU A 237 6.79 13.90 24.75
CA LEU A 237 5.41 14.24 24.37
C LEU A 237 5.21 15.76 24.24
N GLU A 238 5.76 16.56 25.16
CA GLU A 238 5.74 18.02 25.05
C GLU A 238 6.45 18.51 23.79
N ARG A 239 7.56 17.87 23.41
CA ARG A 239 8.30 18.20 22.19
C ARG A 239 7.52 17.76 20.95
N SER A 240 6.98 16.55 20.91
CA SER A 240 6.26 16.03 19.75
C SER A 240 5.02 16.85 19.42
N LEU A 241 4.28 17.31 20.45
CA LEU A 241 3.14 18.22 20.29
C LEU A 241 3.54 19.62 19.78
N ARG A 242 4.82 20.00 19.82
CA ARG A 242 5.33 21.32 19.39
C ARG A 242 6.08 21.33 18.07
N THR A 243 6.66 20.19 17.65
CA THR A 243 7.62 20.16 16.53
C THR A 243 6.98 19.63 15.26
N VAL A 244 7.30 20.23 14.12
CA VAL A 244 6.90 19.76 12.78
C VAL A 244 8.14 19.26 12.05
N ASN A 245 8.15 18.03 11.58
CA ASN A 245 9.10 17.67 10.53
C ASN A 245 8.46 16.73 9.49
N VAL A 246 8.18 17.27 8.29
CA VAL A 246 7.40 16.61 7.22
C VAL A 246 8.27 16.23 6.02
N GLU A 247 9.60 16.41 6.08
CA GLU A 247 10.45 16.26 4.89
C GLU A 247 11.14 14.90 4.77
N ILE A 248 11.56 14.27 5.88
CA ILE A 248 12.46 13.10 5.81
C ILE A 248 11.74 11.85 5.25
N LEU A 249 10.44 11.70 5.47
CA LEU A 249 9.70 10.48 5.11
C LEU A 249 9.16 10.45 3.67
N LYS A 250 9.18 11.57 2.93
CA LYS A 250 8.63 11.59 1.55
C LYS A 250 9.52 10.84 0.54
N ARG A 251 10.84 10.82 0.76
CA ARG A 251 11.81 10.25 -0.19
C ARG A 251 11.82 8.72 -0.15
N GLU A 252 11.90 8.13 1.04
CA GLU A 252 11.90 6.66 1.21
C GLU A 252 10.57 6.02 0.79
N ARG A 253 9.45 6.75 0.93
CA ARG A 253 8.10 6.30 0.57
C ARG A 253 7.81 6.38 -0.93
N GLY A 254 8.37 7.38 -1.62
CA GLY A 254 8.22 7.52 -3.08
C GLY A 254 8.85 6.35 -3.85
N GLU A 255 9.87 5.71 -3.27
CA GLU A 255 10.60 4.62 -3.92
C GLU A 255 10.02 3.22 -3.68
N TYR A 256 9.05 3.04 -2.76
CA TYR A 256 8.49 1.71 -2.45
C TYR A 256 8.00 1.02 -3.71
N GLY A 257 7.22 1.73 -4.51
CA GLY A 257 6.65 1.16 -5.71
C GLY A 257 7.64 0.72 -6.76
N SER A 258 8.56 1.63 -7.09
CA SER A 258 9.63 1.35 -8.04
C SER A 258 10.51 0.19 -7.53
N ARG A 259 10.77 0.11 -6.22
CA ARG A 259 11.48 -1.04 -5.61
C ARG A 259 10.72 -2.34 -5.80
N ARG A 260 9.41 -2.38 -5.57
CA ARG A 260 8.60 -3.61 -5.76
C ARG A 260 8.50 -4.03 -7.22
N VAL A 261 8.40 -3.07 -8.14
CA VAL A 261 8.44 -3.36 -9.58
C VAL A 261 9.79 -3.97 -9.97
N LYS A 262 10.89 -3.39 -9.46
CA LYS A 262 12.23 -3.94 -9.61
C LYS A 262 12.32 -5.38 -9.09
N ASP A 263 11.88 -5.63 -7.85
CA ASP A 263 11.89 -6.97 -7.25
C ASP A 263 11.14 -7.99 -8.14
N ILE A 264 9.97 -7.60 -8.68
CA ILE A 264 9.16 -8.45 -9.56
C ILE A 264 9.90 -8.75 -10.87
N LEU A 265 10.50 -7.74 -11.49
CA LEU A 265 11.26 -7.89 -12.74
C LEU A 265 12.47 -8.80 -12.54
N GLU A 266 13.28 -8.55 -11.51
CA GLU A 266 14.47 -9.35 -11.19
C GLU A 266 14.11 -10.80 -10.84
N SER A 267 13.04 -11.01 -10.06
CA SER A 267 12.53 -12.36 -9.76
C SER A 267 12.02 -13.11 -11.00
N ALA A 268 11.56 -12.38 -12.02
CA ALA A 268 11.14 -12.94 -13.31
C ALA A 268 12.31 -13.15 -14.30
N GLY A 269 13.55 -12.87 -13.88
CA GLY A 269 14.76 -13.06 -14.66
C GLY A 269 15.10 -11.90 -15.60
N PHE A 270 14.52 -10.72 -15.41
CA PHE A 270 15.02 -9.51 -16.08
C PHE A 270 16.35 -9.07 -15.47
N VAL A 271 17.28 -8.63 -16.32
CA VAL A 271 18.58 -8.12 -15.87
C VAL A 271 18.63 -6.60 -16.00
N PHE A 272 19.07 -5.92 -14.94
CA PHE A 272 19.24 -4.47 -14.97
C PHE A 272 20.43 -4.07 -15.83
N ASN A 273 20.23 -3.08 -16.71
CA ASN A 273 21.31 -2.38 -17.38
C ASN A 273 21.00 -0.87 -17.35
N PRO A 274 21.87 -0.02 -16.80
CA PRO A 274 21.56 1.40 -16.60
C PRO A 274 21.54 2.23 -17.91
N PHE A 275 22.26 1.80 -18.95
CA PHE A 275 22.51 2.60 -20.16
C PHE A 275 22.80 4.07 -19.85
N ALA A 276 23.77 4.33 -18.95
CA ALA A 276 23.96 5.64 -18.31
C ALA A 276 24.18 6.80 -19.29
N ASN A 277 24.76 6.51 -20.47
CA ASN A 277 25.05 7.52 -21.49
C ASN A 277 23.87 7.81 -22.44
N LEU A 278 22.77 7.06 -22.31
CA LEU A 278 21.58 7.17 -23.17
C LEU A 278 20.41 7.61 -22.29
N ALA A 279 20.18 8.92 -22.24
CA ALA A 279 19.12 9.49 -21.40
C ALA A 279 17.75 9.44 -22.08
N ASP A 280 17.71 9.48 -23.42
CA ASP A 280 16.49 9.43 -24.21
C ASP A 280 16.18 8.01 -24.70
N ILE A 281 14.90 7.65 -24.69
CA ILE A 281 14.38 6.36 -25.14
C ILE A 281 14.52 6.12 -26.64
N GLU A 282 14.38 7.15 -27.50
CA GLU A 282 14.55 6.98 -28.94
C GLU A 282 16.04 6.79 -29.28
N GLU A 283 16.94 7.54 -28.63
CA GLU A 283 18.40 7.33 -28.71
C GLU A 283 18.80 5.92 -28.24
N LEU A 284 18.17 5.42 -27.17
CA LEU A 284 18.39 4.07 -26.66
C LEU A 284 17.93 3.01 -27.67
N ASP A 285 16.74 3.16 -28.24
CA ASP A 285 16.20 2.20 -29.22
C ASP A 285 17.06 2.16 -30.50
N ASP A 286 17.53 3.31 -30.99
CA ASP A 286 18.45 3.39 -32.12
C ASP A 286 19.82 2.75 -31.82
N PHE A 287 20.35 3.01 -30.62
CA PHE A 287 21.56 2.34 -30.15
C PHE A 287 21.38 0.83 -30.14
N LEU A 288 20.30 0.30 -29.56
CA LEU A 288 20.04 -1.13 -29.46
C LEU A 288 19.92 -1.78 -30.85
N LYS A 289 19.25 -1.12 -31.82
CA LYS A 289 19.14 -1.60 -33.21
C LYS A 289 20.47 -1.63 -33.95
N SER A 290 21.37 -0.69 -33.66
CA SER A 290 22.68 -0.58 -34.33
C SER A 290 23.66 -1.69 -33.93
N GLN A 291 23.41 -2.35 -32.80
CA GLN A 291 24.31 -3.31 -32.20
C GLN A 291 24.09 -4.71 -32.78
N LYS A 292 24.95 -5.11 -33.73
CA LYS A 292 24.88 -6.43 -34.39
C LYS A 292 25.25 -7.61 -33.47
N THR A 293 25.91 -7.33 -32.34
CA THR A 293 26.54 -8.34 -31.45
C THR A 293 26.37 -8.02 -29.97
N LEU A 294 25.32 -7.30 -29.55
CA LEU A 294 25.09 -7.09 -28.12
C LEU A 294 25.06 -8.46 -27.43
N ASP A 295 25.95 -8.65 -26.45
CA ASP A 295 26.00 -9.80 -25.54
C ASP A 295 24.72 -9.92 -24.66
N ILE A 296 23.72 -9.06 -24.91
CA ILE A 296 22.32 -9.29 -24.53
C ILE A 296 21.82 -10.67 -25.03
N LYS A 297 22.49 -11.32 -25.98
CA LYS A 297 22.21 -12.74 -26.30
C LYS A 297 22.31 -13.69 -25.10
N GLN A 298 23.02 -13.37 -24.01
CA GLN A 298 22.96 -14.15 -22.77
C GLN A 298 21.71 -13.83 -21.92
N ASN A 299 21.20 -12.60 -21.96
CA ASN A 299 20.05 -12.16 -21.17
C ASN A 299 18.90 -11.69 -22.08
N LYS A 300 17.97 -12.61 -22.34
CA LYS A 300 16.80 -12.39 -23.21
C LYS A 300 15.92 -11.19 -22.79
N TYR A 301 15.92 -10.83 -21.51
CA TYR A 301 15.07 -9.78 -20.95
C TYR A 301 15.90 -8.80 -20.10
N VAL A 302 15.89 -7.54 -20.50
CA VAL A 302 16.64 -6.45 -19.85
C VAL A 302 15.69 -5.35 -19.43
N TYR A 303 15.99 -4.64 -18.34
CA TYR A 303 15.31 -3.40 -18.02
C TYR A 303 16.29 -2.29 -17.64
N THR A 304 15.88 -1.05 -17.87
CA THR A 304 16.55 0.16 -17.39
C THR A 304 15.55 1.08 -16.72
N THR A 305 16.03 2.10 -16.01
CA THR A 305 15.19 3.08 -15.32
C THR A 305 15.41 4.51 -15.83
N GLU A 306 14.46 5.40 -15.51
CA GLU A 306 14.59 6.86 -15.63
C GLU A 306 14.98 7.35 -17.04
N LYS A 307 14.25 6.91 -18.08
CA LYS A 307 14.50 7.36 -19.47
C LYS A 307 13.50 8.42 -19.89
N MET A 308 14.02 9.50 -20.46
CA MET A 308 13.21 10.57 -21.03
C MET A 308 12.71 10.16 -22.42
N TRP A 309 11.52 10.59 -22.76
CA TRP A 309 11.03 10.68 -24.13
C TRP A 309 10.89 12.15 -24.46
N LYS A 310 11.96 12.74 -25.02
CA LYS A 310 12.06 14.19 -25.28
C LYS A 310 10.88 14.70 -26.11
N LYS A 311 10.39 13.88 -27.05
CA LYS A 311 9.27 14.23 -27.93
C LYS A 311 7.98 14.55 -27.17
N GLU A 312 7.69 13.81 -26.11
CA GLU A 312 6.46 13.93 -25.32
C GLU A 312 6.72 14.57 -23.95
N ASP A 313 7.92 15.12 -23.73
CA ASP A 313 8.39 15.68 -22.45
C ASP A 313 8.06 14.78 -21.23
N LYS A 314 8.27 13.48 -21.40
CA LYS A 314 7.87 12.47 -20.40
C LYS A 314 9.06 11.64 -19.96
N ARG A 315 9.22 11.43 -18.66
CA ARG A 315 10.12 10.41 -18.12
C ARG A 315 9.34 9.14 -17.79
N PHE A 316 9.88 8.00 -18.18
CA PHE A 316 9.41 6.67 -17.77
C PHE A 316 10.31 6.11 -16.66
N ASP A 317 9.66 5.54 -15.64
CA ASP A 317 10.36 4.97 -14.50
C ASP A 317 11.11 3.70 -14.89
N PHE A 318 10.52 2.87 -15.77
CA PHE A 318 11.18 1.68 -16.32
C PHE A 318 10.98 1.56 -17.82
N VAL A 319 11.96 0.94 -18.48
CA VAL A 319 11.92 0.58 -19.90
C VAL A 319 12.35 -0.87 -20.03
N LEU A 320 11.51 -1.70 -20.67
CA LEU A 320 11.77 -3.14 -20.86
C LEU A 320 12.26 -3.41 -22.28
N ILE A 321 13.35 -4.15 -22.36
CA ILE A 321 14.15 -4.37 -23.56
C ILE A 321 14.30 -5.87 -23.80
N SER A 322 14.13 -6.30 -25.04
CA SER A 322 14.40 -7.66 -25.51
C SER A 322 14.78 -7.58 -26.98
N ASN A 323 15.57 -8.55 -27.46
CA ASN A 323 15.92 -8.68 -28.88
C ASN A 323 16.44 -7.39 -29.56
N GLY A 324 17.11 -6.51 -28.80
CA GLY A 324 17.65 -5.24 -29.33
C GLY A 324 16.59 -4.15 -29.56
N HIS A 325 15.42 -4.24 -28.92
CA HIS A 325 14.33 -3.29 -29.05
C HIS A 325 13.71 -2.92 -27.71
N VAL A 326 13.22 -1.68 -27.61
CA VAL A 326 12.35 -1.26 -26.50
C VAL A 326 10.92 -1.72 -26.78
N HIS A 327 10.35 -2.55 -25.89
CA HIS A 327 8.99 -3.09 -26.06
C HIS A 327 7.97 -2.40 -25.15
N PHE A 328 8.30 -2.27 -23.86
CA PHE A 328 7.39 -1.71 -22.86
C PHE A 328 8.04 -0.54 -22.13
N VAL A 329 7.20 0.41 -21.74
CA VAL A 329 7.54 1.51 -20.85
C VAL A 329 6.61 1.45 -19.64
N ILE A 330 7.15 1.58 -18.44
CA ILE A 330 6.39 1.48 -17.20
C ILE A 330 6.45 2.81 -16.48
N GLU A 331 5.28 3.27 -16.07
CA GLU A 331 5.12 4.36 -15.11
C GLU A 331 4.59 3.79 -13.80
N THR A 332 5.23 4.16 -12.71
CA THR A 332 4.83 3.84 -11.35
C THR A 332 4.31 5.10 -10.66
N ASN A 333 3.13 5.01 -10.06
CA ASN A 333 2.56 6.13 -9.33
C ASN A 333 2.03 5.67 -7.99
N TYR A 334 2.84 5.96 -6.99
CA TYR A 334 2.62 5.60 -5.61
C TYR A 334 2.18 6.87 -4.90
N PHE A 335 0.89 6.95 -4.64
CA PHE A 335 0.29 8.18 -4.18
C PHE A 335 0.52 8.35 -2.71
N THR A 336 1.39 9.31 -2.43
CA THR A 336 1.56 9.80 -1.09
C THR A 336 0.53 10.93 -0.82
N THR A 337 0.64 12.16 -1.30
CA THR A 337 -0.03 13.29 -0.56
C THR A 337 -1.29 14.03 -1.10
N SER A 338 -1.94 13.72 -2.23
CA SER A 338 -3.10 14.56 -2.66
C SER A 338 -4.06 14.02 -3.74
N MET A 339 -5.37 14.07 -3.46
CA MET A 339 -6.47 13.66 -4.37
C MET A 339 -6.64 14.52 -5.64
N SER A 340 -6.24 15.80 -5.64
CA SER A 340 -6.40 16.70 -6.80
C SER A 340 -5.48 16.32 -7.96
N LYS A 341 -4.23 15.92 -7.67
CA LYS A 341 -3.28 15.44 -8.68
C LYS A 341 -3.82 14.21 -9.43
N ILE A 342 -4.59 13.35 -8.77
CA ILE A 342 -5.00 12.06 -9.36
C ILE A 342 -5.95 12.22 -10.56
N ARG A 343 -6.79 13.27 -10.58
CA ARG A 343 -7.72 13.49 -11.71
C ARG A 343 -7.02 14.00 -12.97
N GLU A 344 -6.05 14.91 -12.82
CA GLU A 344 -5.20 15.37 -13.92
C GLU A 344 -4.36 14.22 -14.46
N VAL A 345 -3.87 13.38 -13.56
CA VAL A 345 -3.07 12.20 -13.83
C VAL A 345 -3.81 11.17 -14.71
N VAL A 346 -5.11 10.92 -14.51
CA VAL A 346 -5.87 9.97 -15.33
C VAL A 346 -5.96 10.42 -16.79
N ARG A 347 -6.22 11.71 -17.03
CA ARG A 347 -6.25 12.26 -18.40
C ARG A 347 -4.87 12.15 -19.04
N HIS A 348 -3.83 12.52 -18.29
CA HIS A 348 -2.43 12.43 -18.73
C HIS A 348 -2.06 11.01 -19.18
N PHE A 349 -2.51 9.96 -18.48
CA PHE A 349 -2.22 8.59 -18.91
C PHE A 349 -2.95 8.16 -20.16
N ILE A 350 -4.19 8.59 -20.34
CA ILE A 350 -4.92 8.30 -21.59
C ILE A 350 -4.20 8.96 -22.76
N GLU A 351 -3.76 10.21 -22.60
CA GLU A 351 -2.99 10.94 -23.61
C GLU A 351 -1.64 10.27 -23.87
N LEU A 352 -0.91 9.90 -22.82
CA LEU A 352 0.38 9.21 -22.95
C LEU A 352 0.25 7.83 -23.61
N LYS A 353 -0.78 7.05 -23.25
CA LYS A 353 -1.07 5.75 -23.89
C LYS A 353 -1.33 5.95 -25.39
N LYS A 354 -2.07 6.99 -25.78
CA LYS A 354 -2.30 7.34 -27.19
C LYS A 354 -1.02 7.73 -27.91
N ALA A 355 -0.14 8.51 -27.27
CA ALA A 355 1.15 8.89 -27.84
C ALA A 355 2.07 7.69 -28.08
N CYS A 356 2.05 6.71 -27.16
CA CYS A 356 2.86 5.50 -27.25
C CYS A 356 2.42 4.53 -28.38
N ARG A 357 1.22 4.70 -28.95
CA ARG A 357 0.66 3.77 -29.95
C ARG A 357 1.62 3.53 -31.11
N GLY A 358 1.80 2.25 -31.43
CA GLY A 358 2.68 1.81 -32.52
C GLY A 358 4.18 2.03 -32.27
N LYS A 359 4.57 2.57 -31.11
CA LYS A 359 5.97 2.76 -30.69
C LYS A 359 6.32 1.90 -29.49
N TYR A 360 5.62 2.11 -28.37
CA TYR A 360 5.90 1.45 -27.09
C TYR A 360 4.60 0.97 -26.45
N ARG A 361 4.66 -0.12 -25.70
CA ARG A 361 3.52 -0.56 -24.88
C ARG A 361 3.63 0.05 -23.48
N LEU A 362 2.75 1.00 -23.18
CA LEU A 362 2.68 1.60 -21.84
C LEU A 362 2.03 0.65 -20.84
N ILE A 363 2.70 0.46 -19.69
CA ILE A 363 2.14 -0.12 -18.47
C ILE A 363 2.15 0.97 -17.39
N TYR A 364 1.06 1.04 -16.64
CA TYR A 364 0.85 1.97 -15.56
C TYR A 364 0.53 1.20 -14.29
N ILE A 365 1.39 1.36 -13.27
CA ILE A 365 1.31 0.64 -12.00
C ILE A 365 1.00 1.60 -10.87
N THR A 366 0.08 1.23 -10.00
CA THR A 366 -0.25 2.01 -8.81
C THR A 366 -0.44 1.20 -7.53
N ASP A 367 -0.25 1.85 -6.37
CA ASP A 367 -0.42 1.29 -5.02
C ASP A 367 -1.86 1.18 -4.53
N GLY A 368 -2.80 1.82 -5.22
CA GLY A 368 -4.21 1.48 -5.11
C GLY A 368 -5.01 2.13 -3.99
N MET A 369 -4.44 2.44 -2.82
CA MET A 369 -5.29 2.90 -1.71
C MET A 369 -5.92 4.28 -1.96
N GLY A 370 -5.16 5.21 -2.54
CA GLY A 370 -5.70 6.50 -2.99
C GLY A 370 -6.81 6.38 -4.05
N TRP A 371 -6.89 5.24 -4.74
CA TRP A 371 -7.84 4.99 -5.82
C TRP A 371 -9.21 4.52 -5.35
N PHE A 372 -9.35 4.07 -4.10
CA PHE A 372 -10.67 3.78 -3.53
C PHE A 372 -11.61 5.01 -3.55
N GLY A 373 -11.08 6.23 -3.64
CA GLY A 373 -11.87 7.46 -3.83
C GLY A 373 -12.31 7.72 -5.28
N LEU A 374 -11.70 7.04 -6.25
CA LEU A 374 -11.67 7.38 -7.67
C LEU A 374 -12.18 6.25 -8.58
N VAL A 375 -13.12 5.47 -8.06
CA VAL A 375 -13.74 4.34 -8.77
C VAL A 375 -14.24 4.70 -10.17
N LYS A 376 -14.82 5.90 -10.33
CA LYS A 376 -15.24 6.42 -11.64
C LYS A 376 -14.07 6.54 -12.62
N ASN A 377 -12.93 7.05 -12.17
CA ASN A 377 -11.76 7.26 -13.01
C ASN A 377 -11.08 5.94 -13.38
N ILE A 378 -10.95 5.01 -12.43
CA ILE A 378 -10.45 3.65 -12.74
C ILE A 378 -11.36 2.97 -13.75
N LYS A 379 -12.68 3.04 -13.56
CA LYS A 379 -13.64 2.50 -14.54
C LYS A 379 -13.43 3.10 -15.94
N GLN A 380 -13.25 4.42 -16.04
CA GLN A 380 -12.96 5.08 -17.32
C GLN A 380 -11.65 4.60 -17.95
N MET A 381 -10.61 4.38 -17.15
CA MET A 381 -9.34 3.83 -17.64
C MET A 381 -9.50 2.39 -18.13
N LEU A 382 -10.26 1.55 -17.42
CA LEU A 382 -10.54 0.18 -17.84
C LEU A 382 -11.41 0.13 -19.10
N GLU A 383 -12.40 1.01 -19.23
CA GLU A 383 -13.20 1.15 -20.45
C GLU A 383 -12.33 1.56 -21.65
N PHE A 384 -11.44 2.53 -21.43
CA PHE A 384 -10.46 2.93 -22.43
C PHE A 384 -9.50 1.78 -22.79
N GLU A 385 -9.04 1.00 -21.81
CA GLU A 385 -8.18 -0.15 -22.08
C GLU A 385 -8.87 -1.18 -22.99
N VAL A 386 -10.13 -1.50 -22.72
CA VAL A 386 -10.90 -2.44 -23.56
C VAL A 386 -10.95 -1.95 -25.01
N GLN A 387 -11.04 -0.64 -25.24
CA GLN A 387 -10.97 -0.05 -26.58
C GLN A 387 -9.56 -0.18 -27.18
N GLU A 388 -8.50 0.09 -26.41
CA GLU A 388 -7.11 -0.05 -26.89
C GLU A 388 -6.77 -1.49 -27.26
N GLN A 389 -7.23 -2.47 -26.49
CA GLN A 389 -6.97 -3.90 -26.73
C GLN A 389 -7.63 -4.40 -28.03
N GLN A 390 -8.74 -3.79 -28.46
CA GLN A 390 -9.33 -4.05 -29.77
C GLN A 390 -8.46 -3.55 -30.93
N MET A 391 -7.63 -2.53 -30.70
CA MET A 391 -6.74 -1.95 -31.70
C MET A 391 -5.35 -2.59 -31.71
N GLU A 392 -4.71 -2.73 -30.55
CA GLU A 392 -3.31 -3.17 -30.44
C GLU A 392 -3.14 -4.70 -30.34
N GLN A 393 -4.23 -5.48 -30.25
CA GLN A 393 -4.25 -6.94 -30.08
C GLN A 393 -3.36 -7.48 -28.94
N SER A 394 -2.89 -6.63 -28.03
CA SER A 394 -2.13 -7.03 -26.84
C SER A 394 -3.11 -7.49 -25.76
N ARG A 395 -2.72 -8.54 -25.03
CA ARG A 395 -3.49 -9.04 -23.87
C ARG A 395 -3.02 -8.43 -22.57
N ILE A 396 -1.92 -7.66 -22.58
CA ILE A 396 -1.37 -7.01 -21.41
C ILE A 396 -2.25 -5.83 -21.00
N PRO A 397 -2.74 -5.81 -19.75
CA PRO A 397 -3.37 -4.62 -19.21
C PRO A 397 -2.42 -3.42 -19.19
N PHE A 398 -2.89 -2.24 -19.58
CA PHE A 398 -2.10 -1.03 -19.38
C PHE A 398 -2.25 -0.54 -17.93
N LEU A 399 -3.41 -0.72 -17.29
CA LEU A 399 -3.62 -0.33 -15.89
C LEU A 399 -3.49 -1.54 -14.96
N MET A 400 -2.52 -1.48 -14.04
CA MET A 400 -2.22 -2.55 -13.09
C MET A 400 -1.98 -2.01 -11.68
N ASN A 401 -2.17 -2.87 -10.69
CA ASN A 401 -1.48 -2.74 -9.39
C ASN A 401 -0.30 -3.74 -9.36
N LEU A 402 0.48 -3.76 -8.28
CA LEU A 402 1.63 -4.65 -8.16
C LEU A 402 1.30 -6.14 -8.34
N GLU A 403 0.17 -6.59 -7.81
CA GLU A 403 -0.22 -8.00 -7.89
C GLU A 403 -0.64 -8.38 -9.31
N ILE A 404 -1.42 -7.52 -9.99
CA ILE A 404 -1.75 -7.71 -11.40
C ILE A 404 -0.48 -7.71 -12.26
N PHE A 405 0.45 -6.79 -12.00
CA PHE A 405 1.73 -6.75 -12.71
C PHE A 405 2.53 -8.03 -12.51
N ARG A 406 2.67 -8.50 -11.26
CA ARG A 406 3.33 -9.77 -10.90
C ARG A 406 2.73 -10.95 -11.67
N ARG A 407 1.40 -11.07 -11.72
CA ARG A 407 0.70 -12.15 -12.44
C ARG A 407 0.91 -12.10 -13.96
N ASN A 408 1.15 -10.92 -14.51
CA ASN A 408 1.29 -10.72 -15.95
C ASN A 408 2.74 -10.66 -16.44
N VAL A 409 3.76 -10.75 -15.56
CA VAL A 409 5.16 -10.58 -15.94
C VAL A 409 5.64 -11.60 -17.00
N GLU A 410 5.16 -12.85 -16.92
CA GLU A 410 5.48 -13.86 -17.93
C GLU A 410 4.75 -13.63 -19.26
N LEU A 411 3.52 -13.11 -19.23
CA LEU A 411 2.82 -12.71 -20.44
C LEU A 411 3.54 -11.53 -21.11
N ILE A 412 4.05 -10.58 -20.32
CA ILE A 412 4.88 -9.46 -20.81
C ILE A 412 6.11 -10.02 -21.53
N LYS A 413 6.84 -10.95 -20.90
CA LYS A 413 8.00 -11.62 -21.50
C LYS A 413 7.68 -12.33 -22.81
N ASN A 414 6.51 -12.97 -22.91
CA ASN A 414 6.08 -13.64 -24.14
C ASN A 414 5.77 -12.66 -25.27
N GLU A 415 5.23 -11.49 -24.92
CA GLU A 415 4.92 -10.41 -25.85
C GLU A 415 6.14 -9.56 -26.27
N MET A 416 7.30 -9.78 -25.64
CA MET A 416 8.61 -9.15 -25.93
C MET A 416 9.50 -10.00 -26.85
N ILE A 417 9.05 -11.18 -27.26
CA ILE A 417 9.75 -12.06 -28.22
C ILE A 417 9.33 -11.64 -29.62
#